data_AF-A0A0G0WDM3-F1
#
_entry.id   AF-A0A0G0WDM3-F1
#
_cell.length_a   1.000
_cell.length_b   1.000
_cell.length_c   1.000
_cell.angle_alpha   90.00
_cell.angle_beta   90.00
_cell.angle_gamma   90.00
#
_symmetry.space_group_name_H-M   'P 1'
#
loop_
_entity.id
_entity.type
_entity.pdbx_description
1 polymer ?
#
loop_
_entity_poly.entity_id
_entity_poly.type
_entity_poly.pdbx_seq_one_letter_code
_entity_poly.pdbx_strand_id
1 'polypeptide(L)'
;MDEDIIREHLNNVKQPQECPGCHSQIPSFETNEVGNFWCPVCGLLGRSALVIQIVKIPEGPAPEEVRKAWVGLKFLAEINQLEEPEADFTTGDMLFRGKTYMVPKDIALEVLEKKFPGAADWFRLNYPSRIKHLTFGSDEVELVTVMHIFDPQISNPILEN
;
A
#
# COMPACT_ATOMS: atom_id res chain seq x y z
N MET A 1 -15.94 -3.95 13.70
CA MET A 1 -15.95 -2.67 12.96
C MET A 1 -14.61 -2.28 12.34
N ASP A 2 -13.47 -2.54 12.98
CA ASP A 2 -12.14 -2.33 12.36
C ASP A 2 -11.73 -3.44 11.38
N GLU A 3 -12.11 -4.68 11.68
CA GLU A 3 -11.97 -5.78 10.75
C GLU A 3 -12.87 -5.61 9.55
N ASP A 4 -13.93 -4.78 9.56
CA ASP A 4 -14.98 -4.84 8.54
C ASP A 4 -14.67 -4.03 7.29
N ILE A 5 -13.94 -2.91 7.34
CA ILE A 5 -13.52 -2.17 6.13
C ILE A 5 -12.29 -2.82 5.50
N ILE A 6 -11.37 -3.28 6.35
CA ILE A 6 -10.26 -4.12 5.91
C ILE A 6 -10.84 -5.43 5.39
N ARG A 7 -11.75 -6.13 6.09
CA ARG A 7 -12.48 -7.28 5.53
C ARG A 7 -13.32 -6.90 4.34
N GLU A 8 -13.88 -5.71 4.17
CA GLU A 8 -14.68 -5.41 2.98
C GLU A 8 -13.75 -5.19 1.79
N HIS A 9 -12.61 -4.52 1.97
CA HIS A 9 -11.53 -4.48 0.97
C HIS A 9 -10.87 -5.86 0.75
N LEU A 10 -10.62 -6.64 1.81
CA LEU A 10 -9.96 -7.95 1.79
C LEU A 10 -10.91 -9.09 1.37
N ASN A 11 -12.21 -9.00 1.66
CA ASN A 11 -13.25 -9.98 1.28
C ASN A 11 -13.79 -9.68 -0.12
N ASN A 12 -13.76 -8.42 -0.58
CA ASN A 12 -13.99 -8.12 -1.99
C ASN A 12 -12.78 -8.53 -2.85
N VAL A 13 -11.57 -8.52 -2.28
CA VAL A 13 -10.38 -9.12 -2.89
C VAL A 13 -10.21 -10.54 -2.37
N LYS A 14 -11.15 -11.43 -2.69
CA LYS A 14 -10.86 -12.87 -2.58
C LYS A 14 -9.64 -13.15 -3.43
N GLN A 15 -8.60 -13.77 -2.86
CA GLN A 15 -7.51 -14.31 -3.68
C GLN A 15 -8.16 -15.19 -4.74
N PRO A 16 -8.12 -14.79 -6.02
CA PRO A 16 -8.85 -15.51 -7.03
C PRO A 16 -8.24 -16.90 -7.11
N GLN A 17 -9.10 -17.90 -7.02
CA GLN A 17 -8.69 -19.30 -7.18
C GLN A 17 -8.48 -19.64 -8.67
N GLU A 18 -8.96 -18.75 -9.55
CA GLU A 18 -8.96 -18.87 -11.00
C GLU A 18 -8.61 -17.53 -11.64
N CYS A 19 -7.84 -17.56 -12.74
CA CYS A 19 -7.53 -16.35 -13.48
C CYS A 19 -8.81 -15.75 -14.10
N PRO A 20 -9.12 -14.46 -13.92
CA PRO A 20 -10.32 -13.85 -14.50
C PRO A 20 -10.29 -13.75 -16.03
N GLY A 21 -9.12 -13.90 -16.66
CA GLY A 21 -8.98 -13.89 -18.12
C GLY A 21 -9.28 -15.25 -18.76
N CYS A 22 -8.72 -16.33 -18.23
CA CYS A 22 -8.80 -17.67 -18.85
C CYS A 22 -9.42 -18.74 -17.96
N HIS A 23 -9.85 -18.40 -16.75
CA HIS A 23 -10.42 -19.30 -15.74
C HIS A 23 -9.53 -20.50 -15.36
N SER A 24 -8.25 -20.48 -15.70
CA SER A 24 -7.31 -21.50 -15.25
C SER A 24 -7.15 -21.41 -13.74
N GLN A 25 -7.17 -22.56 -13.04
CA GLN A 25 -6.74 -22.62 -11.64
C GLN A 25 -5.35 -22.02 -11.51
N ILE A 26 -5.14 -21.23 -10.45
CA ILE A 26 -3.89 -20.51 -10.30
C ILE A 26 -2.93 -21.34 -9.45
N PRO A 27 -1.88 -21.95 -10.05
CA PRO A 27 -0.83 -22.57 -9.26
C PRO A 27 -0.06 -21.44 -8.59
N SER A 28 0.11 -21.53 -7.27
CA SER A 28 1.01 -20.71 -6.43
C SER A 28 1.74 -19.59 -7.18
N PHE A 29 1.31 -18.35 -7.01
CA PHE A 29 1.92 -17.22 -7.70
C PHE A 29 3.38 -17.05 -7.27
N GLU A 30 4.31 -17.26 -8.19
CA GLU A 30 5.66 -16.72 -8.04
C GLU A 30 5.58 -15.22 -8.31
N THR A 31 5.72 -14.41 -7.26
CA THR A 31 5.80 -12.96 -7.37
C THR A 31 7.21 -12.56 -7.77
N ASN A 32 7.35 -11.64 -8.72
CA ASN A 32 8.64 -10.97 -8.89
C ASN A 32 8.87 -9.95 -7.76
N GLU A 33 10.09 -9.41 -7.68
CA GLU A 33 10.48 -8.39 -6.68
C GLU A 33 9.66 -7.08 -6.76
N VAL A 34 8.86 -6.91 -7.83
CA VAL A 34 7.97 -5.77 -8.10
C VAL A 34 6.53 -6.04 -7.64
N GLY A 35 6.27 -7.22 -7.04
CA GLY A 35 4.93 -7.63 -6.69
C GLY A 35 4.03 -7.92 -7.89
N ASN A 36 4.50 -7.78 -9.13
CA ASN A 36 3.71 -8.15 -10.29
C ASN A 36 3.75 -9.67 -10.48
N PHE A 37 2.63 -10.22 -10.94
CA PHE A 37 2.54 -11.62 -11.35
C PHE A 37 1.78 -11.69 -12.67
N TRP A 38 2.00 -12.76 -13.43
CA TRP A 38 1.24 -13.01 -14.66
C TRP A 38 0.59 -14.38 -14.60
N CYS A 39 -0.56 -14.51 -15.24
CA CYS A 39 -1.14 -15.82 -15.50
C CYS A 39 -0.26 -16.57 -16.51
N PRO A 40 0.26 -17.77 -16.20
CA PRO A 40 1.10 -18.52 -17.14
C PRO A 40 0.34 -19.05 -18.37
N VAL A 41 -1.00 -19.06 -18.31
CA VAL A 41 -1.86 -19.57 -19.38
C VAL A 41 -2.24 -18.49 -20.40
N CYS A 42 -2.67 -17.31 -19.93
CA CYS A 42 -3.14 -16.24 -20.82
C CYS A 42 -2.30 -14.96 -20.78
N GLY A 43 -1.27 -14.90 -19.94
CA GLY A 43 -0.41 -13.72 -19.80
C GLY A 43 -1.10 -12.51 -19.16
N LEU A 44 -2.28 -12.67 -18.55
CA LEU A 44 -2.96 -11.59 -17.83
C LEU A 44 -2.09 -11.13 -16.66
N LEU A 45 -1.84 -9.82 -16.60
CA LEU A 45 -1.07 -9.18 -15.55
C LEU A 45 -1.94 -8.96 -14.31
N GLY A 46 -1.37 -9.26 -13.15
CA GLY A 46 -1.90 -8.90 -11.85
C GLY A 46 -0.83 -8.24 -11.00
N ARG A 47 -1.27 -7.54 -9.96
CA ARG A 47 -0.43 -6.84 -8.99
C ARG A 47 -0.61 -7.44 -7.61
N SER A 48 0.47 -7.64 -6.90
CA SER A 48 0.46 -8.05 -5.50
C SER A 48 0.53 -6.79 -4.65
N ALA A 49 -0.49 -6.56 -3.85
CA ALA A 49 -0.47 -5.56 -2.80
C ALA A 49 -0.03 -6.22 -1.49
N LEU A 50 0.76 -5.51 -0.70
CA LEU A 50 1.17 -5.96 0.62
C LEU A 50 0.20 -5.41 1.65
N VAL A 51 -0.21 -6.23 2.61
CA VAL A 51 -0.89 -5.73 3.80
C VAL A 51 0.16 -5.48 4.86
N ILE A 52 0.39 -4.23 5.19
CA ILE A 52 1.30 -3.80 6.24
C ILE A 52 0.53 -3.40 7.49
N GLN A 53 1.15 -3.55 8.65
CA GLN A 53 0.72 -2.94 9.90
C GLN A 53 1.80 -1.98 10.40
N ILE A 54 1.42 -0.76 10.77
CA ILE A 54 2.34 0.19 11.38
C ILE A 54 2.56 -0.21 12.84
N VAL A 55 3.80 -0.51 13.24
CA VAL A 55 4.13 -1.03 14.58
C VAL A 55 5.01 -0.08 15.40
N LYS A 56 5.64 0.90 14.75
CA LYS A 56 6.36 1.99 15.44
C LYS A 56 5.80 3.33 15.03
N ILE A 57 6.02 4.35 15.86
CA ILE A 57 5.66 5.73 15.53
C ILE A 57 6.50 6.12 14.31
N PRO A 58 5.87 6.39 13.15
CA PRO A 58 6.62 6.68 11.94
C PRO A 58 7.36 8.00 12.09
N GLU A 59 8.56 8.10 11.54
CA GLU A 59 9.28 9.36 11.45
C GLU A 59 8.56 10.32 10.49
N GLY A 60 8.67 11.62 10.75
CA GLY A 60 8.14 12.64 9.86
C GLY A 60 7.79 13.93 10.60
N PRO A 61 7.24 14.91 9.88
CA PRO A 61 7.14 16.28 10.39
C PRO A 61 5.98 16.55 11.32
N ALA A 62 4.97 15.67 11.32
CA ALA A 62 3.83 15.85 12.19
C ALA A 62 4.27 15.76 13.67
N PRO A 63 3.60 16.48 14.58
CA PRO A 63 3.82 16.32 16.01
C PRO A 63 3.73 14.85 16.42
N GLU A 64 4.55 14.41 17.38
CA GLU A 64 4.61 13.00 17.78
C GLU A 64 3.24 12.44 18.17
N GLU A 65 2.42 13.23 18.87
CA GLU A 65 1.04 12.86 19.23
C GLU A 65 0.15 12.58 18.01
N VAL A 66 0.36 13.31 16.90
CA VAL A 66 -0.34 13.05 15.63
C VAL A 66 0.23 11.79 14.96
N ARG A 67 1.55 11.58 15.02
CA ARG A 67 2.21 10.39 14.42
C ARG A 67 1.86 9.10 15.15
N LYS A 68 1.64 9.14 16.47
CA LYS A 68 1.19 7.98 17.27
C LYS A 68 -0.11 7.37 16.78
N ALA A 69 -0.99 8.17 16.17
CA ALA A 69 -2.27 7.72 15.63
C ALA A 69 -2.12 6.72 14.46
N TRP A 70 -0.95 6.64 13.84
CA TRP A 70 -0.67 5.63 12.80
C TRP A 70 -0.45 4.24 13.39
N VAL A 71 0.06 4.13 14.62
CA VAL A 71 0.46 2.86 15.21
C VAL A 71 -0.76 1.95 15.41
N GLY A 72 -0.65 0.72 14.91
CA GLY A 72 -1.72 -0.28 14.90
C GLY A 72 -2.66 -0.19 13.69
N LEU A 73 -2.55 0.83 12.84
CA LEU A 73 -3.29 0.87 11.58
C LEU A 73 -2.69 -0.09 10.55
N LYS A 74 -3.55 -0.60 9.67
CA LYS A 74 -3.20 -1.55 8.62
C LYS A 74 -3.58 -0.99 7.26
N PHE A 75 -2.75 -1.23 6.25
CA PHE A 75 -2.91 -0.67 4.92
C PHE A 75 -2.54 -1.67 3.84
N LEU A 76 -3.21 -1.53 2.69
CA LEU A 76 -2.65 -2.01 1.43
C LEU A 76 -1.54 -1.04 1.01
N ALA A 77 -0.37 -1.60 0.73
CA ALA A 77 0.81 -0.85 0.38
C ALA A 77 1.52 -1.47 -0.83
N GLU A 78 2.21 -0.61 -1.57
CA GLU A 78 3.18 -0.99 -2.59
C GLU A 78 4.59 -0.86 -2.02
N ILE A 79 5.53 -1.68 -2.47
CA ILE A 79 6.95 -1.48 -2.12
C ILE A 79 7.47 -0.32 -2.97
N ASN A 80 8.08 0.68 -2.33
CA ASN A 80 8.90 1.63 -3.06
C ASN A 80 10.22 0.94 -3.42
N GLN A 81 10.45 0.71 -4.71
CA GLN A 81 11.68 0.07 -5.21
C GLN A 81 12.85 1.04 -5.33
N LEU A 82 12.57 2.34 -5.32
CA LEU A 82 13.57 3.37 -5.41
C LEU A 82 13.89 3.82 -3.98
N GLU A 83 15.07 3.45 -3.48
CA GLU A 83 15.62 3.93 -2.20
C GLU A 83 16.08 5.40 -2.33
N GLU A 84 15.18 6.26 -2.80
CA GLU A 84 15.44 7.69 -2.93
C GLU A 84 15.27 8.37 -1.56
N PRO A 85 16.19 9.26 -1.18
CA PRO A 85 16.02 10.04 0.02
C PRO A 85 14.78 10.94 -0.09
N GLU A 86 13.93 10.87 0.93
CA GLU A 86 12.71 11.66 0.98
C GLU A 86 12.95 12.92 1.81
N ALA A 87 12.61 14.08 1.25
CA ALA A 87 12.67 15.33 1.99
C ALA A 87 11.46 15.44 2.92
N ASP A 88 11.70 15.65 4.21
CA ASP A 88 10.69 16.06 5.16
C ASP A 88 10.00 17.33 4.62
N PHE A 89 8.69 17.29 4.41
CA PHE A 89 7.98 18.37 3.74
C PHE A 89 7.80 19.63 4.61
N THR A 90 8.16 19.57 5.89
CA THR A 90 8.07 20.69 6.83
C THR A 90 9.44 21.25 7.21
N THR A 91 10.46 20.40 7.37
CA THR A 91 11.82 20.83 7.72
C THR A 91 12.77 20.90 6.52
N GLY A 92 12.51 20.12 5.47
CA GLY A 92 13.39 19.95 4.31
C GLY A 92 14.53 18.97 4.54
N ASP A 93 14.59 18.30 5.70
CA ASP A 93 15.64 17.34 6.00
C ASP A 93 15.51 16.08 5.15
N MET A 94 16.64 15.57 4.66
CA MET A 94 16.68 14.36 3.85
C MET A 94 16.67 13.13 4.76
N LEU A 95 15.66 12.28 4.58
CA LEU A 95 15.49 11.04 5.32
C LEU A 95 15.91 9.86 4.43
N PHE A 96 16.86 9.07 4.92
CA PHE A 96 17.33 7.86 4.24
C PHE A 96 16.75 6.63 4.95
N ARG A 97 15.64 6.10 4.43
CA ARG A 97 14.87 5.03 5.09
C ARG A 97 15.06 3.64 4.49
N GLY A 98 15.95 3.51 3.51
CA GLY A 98 16.12 2.27 2.74
C GLY A 98 14.80 1.88 2.07
N LYS A 99 14.40 0.61 2.22
CA LYS A 99 13.11 0.10 1.75
C LYS A 99 11.94 0.82 2.46
N THR A 100 11.02 1.38 1.67
CA THR A 100 9.78 1.98 2.18
C THR A 100 8.53 1.34 1.56
N TYR A 101 7.40 1.52 2.24
CA TYR A 101 6.09 1.06 1.81
C TYR A 101 5.20 2.27 1.54
N MET A 102 4.61 2.33 0.34
CA MET A 102 3.78 3.44 -0.11
C MET A 102 2.30 3.10 0.09
N VAL A 103 1.57 4.00 0.72
CA VAL A 103 0.12 3.91 0.91
C VAL A 103 -0.53 5.13 0.23
N PRO A 104 -1.56 4.96 -0.62
CA PRO A 104 -2.29 6.09 -1.20
C PRO A 104 -2.80 7.04 -0.12
N LYS A 105 -2.47 8.33 -0.25
CA LYS A 105 -2.75 9.35 0.77
C LYS A 105 -4.22 9.39 1.14
N ASP A 106 -5.11 9.38 0.15
CA ASP A 106 -6.54 9.55 0.37
C ASP A 106 -7.11 8.38 1.19
N ILE A 107 -6.68 7.15 0.89
CA ILE A 107 -7.05 5.95 1.66
C ILE A 107 -6.46 5.99 3.07
N ALA A 108 -5.19 6.39 3.21
CA ALA A 108 -4.55 6.48 4.51
C ALA A 108 -5.28 7.47 5.44
N LEU A 109 -5.64 8.64 4.91
CA LEU A 109 -6.36 9.66 5.66
C LEU A 109 -7.81 9.26 5.99
N GLU A 110 -8.49 8.53 5.10
CA GLU A 110 -9.82 8.02 5.40
C GLU A 110 -9.80 7.01 6.56
N VAL A 111 -8.82 6.09 6.57
CA VAL A 111 -8.63 5.14 7.66
C VAL A 111 -8.25 5.87 8.96
N LEU A 112 -7.36 6.86 8.87
CA LEU A 112 -6.95 7.65 10.02
C LEU A 112 -8.13 8.43 10.61
N GLU A 113 -8.95 9.08 9.78
CA GLU A 113 -10.09 9.89 10.22
C GLU A 113 -11.10 9.06 11.01
N LYS A 114 -11.35 7.82 10.58
CA LYS A 114 -12.31 6.92 11.24
C LYS A 114 -11.91 6.59 12.68
N LYS A 115 -10.60 6.48 12.97
CA LYS A 115 -10.11 6.15 14.32
C LYS A 115 -9.67 7.38 15.12
N PHE A 116 -9.06 8.33 14.45
CA PHE A 116 -8.37 9.48 15.04
C PHE A 116 -8.64 10.74 14.20
N PRO A 117 -9.88 11.27 14.22
CA PRO A 117 -10.28 12.39 13.36
C PRO A 117 -9.40 13.63 13.54
N GLY A 118 -9.00 13.96 14.78
CA GLY A 118 -8.10 15.09 15.03
C GLY A 118 -6.70 14.94 14.41
N ALA A 119 -6.20 13.70 14.31
CA ALA A 119 -4.93 13.44 13.62
C ALA A 119 -5.09 13.62 12.10
N ALA A 120 -6.21 13.14 11.53
CA ALA A 120 -6.51 13.31 10.12
C ALA A 120 -6.67 14.80 9.72
N ASP A 121 -7.31 15.61 10.56
CA ASP A 121 -7.47 17.04 10.34
C ASP A 121 -6.12 17.77 10.29
N TRP A 122 -5.17 17.39 11.15
CA TRP A 122 -3.82 17.94 11.10
C TRP A 122 -3.17 17.69 9.73
N PHE A 123 -3.26 16.46 9.21
CA PHE A 123 -2.72 16.15 7.89
C PHE A 123 -3.46 16.91 6.79
N ARG A 124 -4.78 17.00 6.83
CA ARG A 124 -5.54 17.76 5.81
C ARG A 124 -5.14 19.24 5.75
N LEU A 125 -4.79 19.84 6.90
CA LEU A 125 -4.39 21.23 6.97
C LEU A 125 -2.94 21.47 6.54
N ASN A 126 -2.03 20.54 6.85
CA ASN A 126 -0.58 20.77 6.73
C ASN A 126 0.07 20.01 5.57
N TYR A 127 -0.60 19.00 4.99
CA TYR A 127 0.01 18.12 4.01
C TYR A 127 -0.06 18.71 2.58
N PRO A 128 1.06 18.80 1.85
CA PRO A 128 1.06 19.34 0.49
C PRO A 128 0.14 18.55 -0.46
N SER A 129 -0.66 19.26 -1.24
CA SER A 129 -1.59 18.64 -2.21
C SER A 129 -0.89 17.77 -3.25
N ARG A 130 0.36 18.10 -3.61
CA ARG A 130 1.20 17.39 -4.59
C ARG A 130 1.59 15.97 -4.18
N ILE A 131 1.57 15.65 -2.89
CA ILE A 131 1.96 14.32 -2.42
C ILE A 131 0.78 13.36 -2.60
N LYS A 132 1.01 12.26 -3.30
CA LYS A 132 0.00 11.24 -3.64
C LYS A 132 0.03 10.02 -2.72
N HIS A 133 1.18 9.73 -2.12
CA HIS A 133 1.40 8.56 -1.26
C HIS A 133 2.04 9.00 0.06
N LEU A 134 1.64 8.35 1.15
CA LEU A 134 2.40 8.34 2.39
C LEU A 134 3.39 7.18 2.32
N THR A 135 4.58 7.39 2.87
CA THR A 135 5.66 6.41 2.90
C THR A 135 5.94 6.03 4.35
N PHE A 136 6.13 4.73 4.57
CA PHE A 136 6.46 4.17 5.88
C PHE A 136 7.75 3.36 5.75
N GLY A 137 8.69 3.58 6.67
CA GLY A 137 9.97 2.89 6.72
C GLY A 137 9.79 1.40 6.99
N SER A 138 10.69 0.57 6.46
CA SER A 138 10.61 -0.88 6.66
C SER A 138 10.78 -1.33 8.12
N ASP A 139 11.42 -0.52 8.95
CA ASP A 139 11.54 -0.75 10.38
C ASP A 139 10.33 -0.27 11.17
N GLU A 140 9.44 0.52 10.57
CA GLU A 140 8.21 1.06 11.17
C GLU A 140 7.02 0.11 11.00
N VAL A 141 7.14 -0.89 10.12
CA VAL A 141 6.02 -1.74 9.70
C VAL A 141 6.32 -3.23 9.81
N GLU A 142 5.27 -4.01 10.06
CA GLU A 142 5.28 -5.47 9.92
C GLU A 142 4.45 -5.89 8.71
N LEU A 143 4.97 -6.83 7.92
CA LEU A 143 4.23 -7.44 6.83
C LEU A 143 3.23 -8.47 7.39
N VAL A 144 1.94 -8.22 7.21
CA VAL A 144 0.87 -9.11 7.68
C VAL A 144 0.56 -10.19 6.66
N THR A 145 0.37 -9.82 5.39
CA THR A 145 0.08 -10.78 4.31
C THR A 145 0.35 -10.17 2.92
N VAL A 146 0.34 -11.02 1.89
CA VAL A 146 0.44 -10.63 0.48
C VAL A 146 -0.89 -10.93 -0.21
N MET A 147 -1.43 -9.96 -0.94
CA MET A 147 -2.68 -10.08 -1.68
C MET A 147 -2.46 -9.94 -3.16
N HIS A 148 -3.08 -10.82 -3.95
CA HIS A 148 -3.03 -10.78 -5.40
C HIS A 148 -4.30 -10.12 -5.95
N ILE A 149 -4.14 -8.96 -6.57
CA ILE A 149 -5.19 -8.16 -7.19
C ILE A 149 -5.01 -8.26 -8.71
N PHE A 150 -6.03 -8.72 -9.43
CA PHE A 150 -6.02 -8.70 -10.89
C PHE A 150 -6.52 -7.34 -11.39
N ASP A 151 -5.79 -6.76 -12.34
CA ASP A 151 -6.22 -5.55 -13.02
C ASP A 151 -6.91 -5.93 -14.34
N PRO A 152 -8.25 -5.85 -14.44
CA PRO A 152 -8.96 -6.17 -15.68
C PRO A 152 -8.73 -5.16 -16.80
N GLN A 153 -8.05 -4.03 -16.55
CA GLN A 153 -7.84 -2.94 -17.51
C GLN A 153 -6.45 -2.93 -18.16
N ILE A 154 -5.51 -3.78 -17.72
CA ILE A 154 -4.17 -3.86 -18.30
C ILE A 154 -4.09 -5.08 -19.22
N SER A 155 -4.50 -4.91 -20.47
CA SER A 155 -4.16 -5.83 -21.55
C SER A 155 -2.65 -5.79 -21.79
N ASN A 156 -2.03 -6.96 -21.85
CA ASN A 156 -0.62 -7.10 -22.21
C ASN A 156 -0.38 -6.51 -23.62
N PRO A 157 0.47 -5.48 -23.79
CA PRO A 157 0.79 -4.94 -25.12
C PRO A 157 1.58 -5.92 -26.00
N ILE A 158 1.99 -7.08 -25.46
CA ILE A 158 2.86 -8.05 -26.14
C ILE A 158 2.06 -9.09 -26.95
N LEU A 159 0.72 -9.08 -26.92
CA LEU A 159 -0.10 -9.97 -27.77
C LEU A 159 -0.59 -9.33 -29.08
N GLU A 160 -0.12 -8.12 -29.41
CA GLU A 160 -0.25 -7.55 -30.75
C GLU A 160 1.11 -7.64 -31.48
N ASN A 161 1.44 -8.84 -31.98
CA ASN A 161 2.08 -9.11 -33.29
C ASN A 161 2.50 -10.58 -33.41
#